data_AF-A0A3L7NM82-F1
#
_entry.id   AF-A0A3L7NM82-F1
#
_cell.length_a   1.000
_cell.length_b   1.000
_cell.length_c   1.000
_cell.angle_alpha   90.00
_cell.angle_beta   90.00
_cell.angle_gamma   90.00
#
_symmetry.space_group_name_H-M   'P 1'
#
loop_
_entity.id
_entity.type
_entity.pdbx_description
1 polymer ?
#
loop_
_entity_poly.entity_id
_entity_poly.type
_entity_poly.pdbx_seq_one_letter_code
_entity_poly.pdbx_strand_id
1 'polypeptide(L)'
;MSKSASAKTPWFDADTEAPMLSEYARKLDSFCAAVADGRVDVSELESQEQRVVALMKEVEPLLSPEAHEKVTQLLCEVTAYDLMNTLHIAHSSRPKTKFRG
;
A
#
# COMPACT_ATOMS: atom_id res chain seq x y z
N MET A 1 -13.67 -11.19 26.86
CA MET A 1 -14.69 -10.53 26.03
C MET A 1 -14.39 -9.03 26.03
N SER A 2 -14.20 -8.43 24.87
CA SER A 2 -14.54 -7.01 24.64
C SER A 2 -14.74 -6.82 23.14
N LYS A 3 -16.01 -6.76 22.78
CA LYS A 3 -16.53 -6.49 21.46
C LYS A 3 -16.64 -4.97 21.37
N SER A 4 -15.65 -4.29 20.78
CA SER A 4 -15.74 -2.83 20.58
C SER A 4 -16.41 -2.53 19.24
N ALA A 5 -17.45 -1.71 19.32
CA ALA A 5 -18.28 -1.25 18.21
C ALA A 5 -17.45 -0.59 17.10
N SER A 6 -17.65 -1.03 15.84
CA SER A 6 -17.27 -0.38 14.56
C SER A 6 -16.13 0.65 14.63
N ALA A 7 -14.99 0.27 15.21
CA ALA A 7 -13.85 1.16 15.35
C ALA A 7 -13.20 1.32 13.97
N LYS A 8 -12.95 2.56 13.56
CA LYS A 8 -12.21 2.88 12.33
C LYS A 8 -10.91 2.05 12.31
N THR A 9 -10.57 1.48 11.16
CA THR A 9 -9.32 0.74 11.00
C THR A 9 -8.15 1.67 11.38
N PRO A 10 -7.36 1.34 12.42
CA PRO A 10 -6.27 2.19 12.87
C PRO A 10 -5.17 2.21 11.83
N TRP A 11 -4.56 3.37 11.59
CA TRP A 11 -3.49 3.52 10.60
C TRP A 11 -2.10 3.17 11.13
N PHE A 12 -1.98 3.09 12.46
CA PHE A 12 -0.72 2.83 13.16
C PHE A 12 -0.86 1.65 14.11
N ASP A 13 0.22 0.92 14.26
CA ASP A 13 0.36 -0.10 15.28
C ASP A 13 0.46 0.58 16.66
N ALA A 14 -0.27 0.04 17.65
CA ALA A 14 -0.43 0.69 18.95
C ALA A 14 0.85 0.69 19.79
N ASP A 15 1.76 -0.25 19.54
CA ASP A 15 2.97 -0.43 20.33
C ASP A 15 4.20 0.21 19.66
N THR A 16 4.24 0.20 18.33
CA THR A 16 5.41 0.62 17.55
C THR A 16 5.23 1.93 16.79
N GLU A 17 4.01 2.46 16.72
CA GLU A 17 3.62 3.62 15.90
C GLU A 17 3.92 3.43 14.39
N ALA A 18 4.24 2.21 13.97
CA ALA A 18 4.54 1.91 12.58
C ALA A 18 3.27 2.00 11.71
N PRO A 19 3.36 2.53 10.48
CA PRO A 19 2.24 2.50 9.54
C PRO A 19 1.78 1.07 9.25
N MET A 20 0.48 0.81 9.33
CA MET A 20 -0.11 -0.54 9.10
C MET A 20 -0.71 -0.72 7.70
N LEU A 21 -0.62 0.29 6.83
CA LEU A 21 -1.25 0.28 5.51
C LEU A 21 -0.75 -0.90 4.65
N SER A 22 0.54 -1.23 4.74
CA SER A 22 1.16 -2.35 4.03
C SER A 22 0.64 -3.71 4.49
N GLU A 23 0.31 -3.85 5.77
CA GLU A 23 -0.24 -5.04 6.42
C GLU A 23 -1.69 -5.23 6.00
N TYR A 24 -2.44 -4.13 5.86
CA TYR A 24 -3.79 -4.18 5.33
C TYR A 24 -3.79 -4.47 3.83
N ALA A 25 -2.88 -3.86 3.06
CA ALA A 25 -2.73 -4.13 1.64
C ALA A 25 -2.49 -5.62 1.36
N ARG A 26 -1.63 -6.26 2.16
CA ARG A 26 -1.36 -7.71 2.10
C ARG A 26 -2.56 -8.60 2.41
N LYS A 27 -3.62 -8.06 3.02
CA LYS A 27 -4.87 -8.77 3.33
C LYS A 27 -6.00 -8.46 2.35
N LEU A 28 -5.79 -7.56 1.38
CA LEU A 28 -6.79 -7.28 0.36
C LEU A 28 -6.95 -8.50 -0.53
N ASP A 29 -8.20 -8.94 -0.75
CA ASP A 29 -8.50 -10.04 -1.66
C ASP A 29 -7.92 -9.79 -3.05
N SER A 30 -7.96 -8.53 -3.51
CA SER A 30 -7.38 -8.12 -4.78
C SER A 30 -5.86 -8.29 -4.84
N PHE A 31 -5.16 -8.08 -3.73
CA PHE A 31 -3.73 -8.31 -3.64
C PHE A 31 -3.44 -9.81 -3.60
N CYS A 32 -4.11 -10.54 -2.70
CA CYS A 32 -3.96 -11.99 -2.56
C CYS A 32 -4.19 -12.73 -3.88
N ALA A 33 -5.21 -12.33 -4.64
CA ALA A 33 -5.49 -12.89 -5.96
C ALA A 33 -4.35 -12.62 -6.95
N ALA A 34 -3.88 -11.37 -7.03
CA ALA A 34 -2.84 -10.95 -7.97
C ALA A 34 -1.45 -11.53 -7.69
N VAL A 35 -1.18 -11.99 -6.47
CA VAL A 35 0.12 -12.60 -6.12
C VAL A 35 0.05 -14.12 -5.98
N ALA A 36 -1.12 -14.73 -6.22
CA ALA A 36 -1.38 -16.13 -5.92
C ALA A 36 -0.45 -17.11 -6.67
N ASP A 37 -0.07 -16.77 -7.90
CA ASP A 37 0.83 -17.58 -8.74
C ASP A 37 2.31 -17.16 -8.64
N GLY A 38 2.61 -16.19 -7.77
CA GLY A 38 3.94 -15.64 -7.54
C GLY A 38 4.41 -14.62 -8.58
N ARG A 39 3.55 -14.14 -9.49
CA ARG A 39 3.88 -13.09 -10.46
C ARG A 39 2.69 -12.15 -10.67
N VAL A 40 2.94 -10.85 -10.62
CA VAL A 40 1.92 -9.86 -11.01
C VAL A 40 2.10 -9.56 -12.49
N ASP A 41 1.07 -9.82 -13.29
CA ASP A 41 1.05 -9.49 -14.71
C ASP A 41 0.52 -8.06 -14.99
N VAL A 42 0.60 -7.64 -16.26
CA VAL A 42 0.19 -6.28 -16.66
C VAL A 42 -1.31 -6.05 -16.44
N SER A 43 -2.14 -7.05 -16.71
CA SER A 43 -3.59 -6.93 -16.57
C SER A 43 -4.03 -6.86 -15.10
N GLU A 44 -3.31 -7.55 -14.21
CA GLU A 44 -3.52 -7.47 -12.77
C GLU A 44 -3.12 -6.10 -12.21
N LEU A 45 -2.01 -5.54 -12.73
CA LEU A 45 -1.56 -4.20 -12.40
C LEU A 45 -2.56 -3.13 -12.88
N GLU A 46 -3.00 -3.21 -14.12
CA GLU A 46 -4.04 -2.32 -14.69
C GLU A 46 -5.34 -2.41 -13.89
N SER A 47 -5.74 -3.62 -13.47
CA SER A 47 -6.92 -3.82 -12.64
C SER A 47 -6.77 -3.17 -11.26
N GLN A 48 -5.58 -3.20 -10.67
CA GLN A 48 -5.29 -2.53 -9.42
C GLN A 48 -5.31 -1.00 -9.57
N GLU A 49 -4.74 -0.47 -10.65
CA GLU A 49 -4.79 0.96 -10.98
C GLU A 49 -6.25 1.43 -11.12
N GLN A 50 -7.09 0.69 -11.85
CA GLN A 50 -8.51 1.02 -12.00
C GLN A 50 -9.24 1.10 -10.66
N ARG A 51 -8.95 0.19 -9.72
CA ARG A 51 -9.51 0.23 -8.37
C ARG A 51 -9.06 1.48 -7.61
N VAL A 52 -7.78 1.84 -7.69
CA VAL A 52 -7.24 3.05 -7.05
C VAL A 52 -7.92 4.29 -7.61
N VAL A 53 -8.02 4.42 -8.94
CA VAL A 53 -8.66 5.58 -9.59
C VAL A 53 -10.14 5.67 -9.22
N ALA A 54 -10.87 4.56 -9.17
CA ALA A 54 -12.26 4.54 -8.77
C ALA A 54 -12.45 5.06 -7.33
N LEU A 55 -11.63 4.57 -6.40
CA LEU A 55 -11.64 5.02 -5.00
C LEU A 55 -11.27 6.50 -4.85
N MET A 56 -10.25 6.96 -5.57
CA MET A 56 -9.86 8.38 -5.53
C MET A 56 -11.00 9.29 -6.00
N LYS A 57 -11.70 8.93 -7.09
CA LYS A 57 -12.85 9.68 -7.59
C LYS A 57 -14.04 9.67 -6.64
N GLU A 58 -14.25 8.60 -5.88
CA GLU A 58 -15.29 8.50 -4.87
C GLU A 58 -14.97 9.35 -3.63
N VAL A 59 -13.71 9.32 -3.18
CA VAL A 59 -13.28 9.96 -1.94
C VAL A 59 -13.03 11.46 -2.11
N GLU A 60 -12.41 11.90 -3.20
CA GLU A 60 -12.05 13.30 -3.47
C GLU A 60 -13.17 14.32 -3.19
N PRO A 61 -14.41 14.15 -3.71
CA PRO A 61 -15.50 15.11 -3.46
C PRO A 61 -16.04 15.12 -2.03
N LEU A 62 -15.69 14.12 -1.20
CA LEU A 62 -16.11 14.06 0.21
C LEU A 62 -15.19 14.86 1.13
N LEU A 63 -14.04 15.33 0.61
CA LEU A 63 -13.04 16.06 1.38
C LEU A 63 -13.31 17.57 1.31
N SER A 64 -13.17 18.24 2.45
CA SER A 64 -13.02 19.70 2.45
C SER A 64 -11.71 20.08 1.73
N PRO A 65 -11.56 21.34 1.25
CA PRO A 65 -10.31 21.75 0.59
C PRO A 65 -9.06 21.51 1.45
N GLU A 66 -9.13 21.77 2.76
CA GLU A 66 -8.03 21.50 3.69
C GLU A 66 -7.76 19.98 3.85
N ALA A 67 -8.82 19.17 3.99
CA ALA A 67 -8.66 17.73 4.11
C ALA A 67 -8.10 17.12 2.82
N HIS A 68 -8.51 17.63 1.65
CA HIS A 68 -8.00 17.22 0.35
C HIS A 68 -6.49 17.44 0.23
N GLU A 69 -6.00 18.62 0.62
CA GLU A 69 -4.57 18.93 0.60
C GLU A 69 -3.78 17.97 1.51
N LYS A 70 -4.27 17.73 2.74
CA LYS A 70 -3.62 16.82 3.70
C LYS A 70 -3.63 15.37 3.23
N VAL A 71 -4.74 14.88 2.69
CA VAL A 71 -4.86 13.52 2.15
C VAL A 71 -3.97 13.37 0.92
N THR A 72 -3.93 14.37 0.04
CA THR A 72 -3.04 14.37 -1.14
C THR A 72 -1.58 14.27 -0.71
N GLN A 73 -1.14 15.11 0.24
CA GLN A 73 0.22 15.03 0.78
C GLN A 73 0.51 13.64 1.37
N LEU A 74 -0.40 13.09 2.17
CA LEU A 74 -0.26 11.77 2.73
C LEU A 74 -0.12 10.67 1.66
N LEU A 75 -0.99 10.65 0.65
CA LEU A 75 -0.95 9.66 -0.44
C LEU A 75 0.38 9.74 -1.20
N CYS A 76 0.92 10.94 -1.42
CA CYS A 76 2.24 11.14 -2.01
C CYS A 76 3.35 10.55 -1.14
N GLU A 77 3.36 10.83 0.17
CA GLU A 77 4.38 10.32 1.10
C GLU A 77 4.33 8.79 1.23
N VAL A 78 3.12 8.20 1.30
CA VAL A 78 2.95 6.73 1.32
C VAL A 78 3.46 6.12 0.03
N THR A 79 3.11 6.68 -1.13
CA THR A 79 3.59 6.19 -2.43
C THR A 79 5.11 6.29 -2.54
N ALA A 80 5.69 7.40 -2.10
CA ALA A 80 7.14 7.59 -2.08
C ALA A 80 7.82 6.56 -1.17
N TYR A 81 7.29 6.35 0.04
CA TYR A 81 7.79 5.35 0.97
C TYR A 81 7.75 3.93 0.39
N ASP A 82 6.64 3.53 -0.22
CA ASP A 82 6.48 2.21 -0.82
C ASP A 82 7.44 1.97 -2.00
N LEU A 83 7.67 3.00 -2.83
CA LEU A 83 8.68 2.95 -3.89
C LEU A 83 10.09 2.82 -3.30
N MET A 84 10.43 3.62 -2.28
CA MET A 84 11.72 3.53 -1.60
C MET A 84 11.94 2.15 -0.96
N ASN A 85 10.93 1.61 -0.29
CA ASN A 85 10.98 0.29 0.33
C ASN A 85 11.14 -0.82 -0.73
N THR A 86 10.39 -0.75 -1.83
CA THR A 86 10.51 -1.69 -2.95
C THR A 86 11.92 -1.66 -3.55
N LEU A 87 12.47 -0.47 -3.79
CA LEU A 87 13.83 -0.30 -4.28
C LEU A 87 14.86 -0.84 -3.29
N HIS A 88 14.69 -0.58 -2.00
CA HIS A 88 15.56 -1.08 -0.93
C HIS A 88 15.59 -2.61 -0.87
N ILE A 89 14.42 -3.25 -0.94
CA ILE A 89 14.28 -4.72 -0.98
C ILE A 89 14.93 -5.28 -2.24
N ALA A 90 14.67 -4.69 -3.41
CA ALA A 90 15.24 -5.14 -4.67
C ALA A 90 16.79 -5.04 -4.67
N HIS A 91 17.35 -3.97 -4.12
CA HIS A 91 18.80 -3.83 -3.93
C HIS A 91 19.39 -4.85 -2.96
N SER A 92 18.72 -5.09 -1.82
CA SER A 92 19.16 -6.06 -0.81
C SER A 92 19.10 -7.51 -1.30
N SER A 93 18.19 -7.81 -2.23
CA SER A 93 17.96 -9.16 -2.77
C SER A 93 18.89 -9.52 -3.93
N ARG A 94 19.66 -8.56 -4.47
CA ARG A 94 20.62 -8.83 -5.57
C ARG A 94 21.80 -9.65 -5.06
N PRO A 95 22.07 -10.86 -5.60
CA PRO A 95 23.21 -11.65 -5.18
C PRO A 95 24.53 -10.92 -5.47
N LYS A 96 25.38 -10.77 -4.45
CA LYS A 96 26.74 -10.19 -4.57
C LYS A 96 27.74 -11.18 -5.19
N THR A 97 27.35 -11.95 -6.19
CA THR A 97 28.26 -12.89 -6.85
C THR A 97 29.24 -12.12 -7.71
N LYS A 98 30.44 -11.86 -7.18
CA LYS A 98 31.62 -11.58 -8.01
C LYS A 98 31.94 -12.87 -8.75
N PHE A 99 31.70 -12.89 -10.06
CA PHE A 99 32.23 -13.94 -10.92
C PHE A 99 33.75 -13.98 -10.73
N ARG A 100 34.25 -15.08 -10.15
CA ARG A 100 35.66 -15.43 -10.12
C ARG A 100 35.83 -16.54 -11.14
N GLY A 101 35.98 -16.12 -12.41
CA GLY A 101 36.57 -16.96 -13.44
C GLY A 101 38.07 -17.07 -13.22
#